data_AF-A0AAN2WZA5-F1
#
_entry.id   AF-A0AAN2WZA5-F1
#
_cell.length_a   1.000
_cell.length_b   1.000
_cell.length_c   1.000
_cell.angle_alpha   90.00
_cell.angle_beta   90.00
_cell.angle_gamma   90.00
#
_symmetry.space_group_name_H-M   'P 1'
#
loop_
_entity.id
_entity.type
_entity.pdbx_description
1 polymer ?
#
loop_
_entity_poly.entity_id
_entity_poly.type
_entity_poly.pdbx_seq_one_letter_code
_entity_poly.pdbx_strand_id
1 'polypeptide(L)'
;MVSGNSFILPFVLKIIHDCSNNQYSLSKVLYALNRNCKDSIIKQSRNEKSEVKNRKKKIEQFSKVVVFPFNKENKNLIENSDLSQFIISNVLDVRISKKVTTKVSSKENRQINWKIEDIELLDWNEDFDTFILGNIRELSEKMNFNYFVSIAKKCLEHNKNLVVYDNENIIDFKQAFLEKGLYLYTPYLDLGEYDETNGEMWHISKPVVCIAGTSSKQGKFTLQLNLRRELRELGIKVSHISTEPNGELLGCDYVHPDGLGSDNLGEISKKILFLNSIINDFSRYNDLIMIGVQSNSIPYSFGNINSFPLVQSNLMLSAKPDVHILCVNCFDSETYIERTIKTLENQYESKVLCLVVFPLSMCIDKNTGEYHEKRLSVYEMSIIIEKFEKRFGIPVFENGENDSKLVNELISFFS
;
A
#
# COMPACT_ATOMS: atom_id res chain seq x y z
N MET A 1 24.83 -0.36 -0.72
CA MET A 1 25.82 0.75 -0.68
C MET A 1 25.04 2.04 -0.85
N VAL A 2 25.51 3.16 -0.29
CA VAL A 2 24.92 4.48 -0.56
C VAL A 2 25.49 5.01 -1.87
N SER A 3 24.68 5.59 -2.75
CA SER A 3 25.16 6.24 -3.97
C SER A 3 25.75 7.61 -3.62
N GLY A 4 27.07 7.78 -3.76
CA GLY A 4 27.74 9.04 -3.45
C GLY A 4 27.36 10.18 -4.40
N ASN A 5 27.22 11.39 -3.85
CA ASN A 5 26.93 12.62 -4.59
C ASN A 5 27.71 13.81 -3.97
N SER A 6 27.94 14.87 -4.75
CA SER A 6 28.69 16.07 -4.34
C SER A 6 28.08 16.80 -3.15
N PHE A 7 26.80 16.56 -2.83
CA PHE A 7 26.10 17.14 -1.68
C PHE A 7 26.60 16.65 -0.31
N ILE A 8 27.32 15.52 -0.25
CA ILE A 8 27.89 14.98 1.00
C ILE A 8 29.22 15.66 1.35
N LEU A 9 29.92 16.17 0.34
CA LEU A 9 31.25 16.75 0.47
C LEU A 9 31.33 17.86 1.54
N PRO A 10 30.38 18.82 1.65
CA PRO A 10 30.39 19.82 2.71
C PRO A 10 30.33 19.23 4.12
N PHE A 11 29.59 18.12 4.32
CA PHE A 11 29.49 17.45 5.62
C PHE A 11 30.80 16.77 6.01
N VAL A 12 31.43 16.08 5.05
CA VAL A 12 32.75 15.46 5.24
C VAL A 12 33.80 16.53 5.52
N LEU A 13 33.78 17.64 4.77
CA LEU A 13 34.67 18.79 4.98
C LEU A 13 34.48 19.43 6.36
N LYS A 14 33.23 19.53 6.85
CA LYS A 14 32.95 20.00 8.21
C LYS A 14 33.56 19.09 9.27
N ILE A 15 33.40 17.77 9.14
CA ILE A 15 34.02 16.79 10.07
C ILE A 15 35.54 16.93 10.07
N ILE A 16 36.14 17.10 8.88
CA ILE A 16 37.59 17.33 8.73
C ILE A 16 38.00 18.65 9.39
N HIS A 17 37.25 19.73 9.18
CA HIS A 17 37.50 21.03 9.78
C HIS A 17 37.42 20.99 11.32
N ASP A 18 36.38 20.37 11.87
CA ASP A 18 36.22 20.23 13.32
C ASP A 18 37.36 19.42 13.96
N CYS A 19 37.90 18.42 13.25
CA CYS A 19 39.07 17.66 13.67
C CYS A 19 40.38 18.46 13.58
N SER A 20 40.43 19.54 12.77
CA SER A 20 41.64 20.31 12.52
C SER A 20 42.02 21.28 13.65
N ASN A 21 41.06 21.66 14.51
CA ASN A 21 41.28 22.57 15.63
C ASN A 21 42.18 22.01 16.77
N ASN A 22 42.58 20.72 16.73
CA ASN A 22 43.33 20.05 17.83
C ASN A 22 44.50 19.15 17.35
N GLN A 23 45.31 19.61 16.38
CA GLN A 23 46.36 18.84 15.67
C GLN A 23 45.81 17.74 14.75
N TYR A 24 46.06 17.92 13.46
CA TYR A 24 45.62 17.08 12.36
C TYR A 24 46.22 15.67 12.46
N SER A 25 45.38 14.64 12.52
CA SER A 25 45.81 13.25 12.27
C SER A 25 44.76 12.51 11.45
N LEU A 26 45.22 11.75 10.45
CA LEU A 26 44.36 10.91 9.63
C LEU A 26 43.55 9.92 10.51
N SER A 27 44.16 9.40 11.57
CA SER A 27 43.49 8.51 12.52
C SER A 27 42.33 9.19 13.26
N LYS A 28 42.44 10.48 13.64
CA LYS A 28 41.34 11.23 14.27
C LYS A 28 40.21 11.49 13.29
N VAL A 29 40.51 11.87 12.05
CA VAL A 29 39.50 12.07 11.01
C VAL A 29 38.78 10.77 10.70
N LEU A 30 39.52 9.66 10.48
CA LEU A 30 38.93 8.34 10.25
C LEU A 30 38.11 7.87 11.45
N TYR A 31 38.54 8.15 12.68
CA TYR A 31 37.77 7.83 13.88
C TYR A 31 36.47 8.66 13.96
N ALA A 32 36.53 9.97 13.69
CA ALA A 32 35.37 10.85 13.68
C ALA A 32 34.37 10.46 12.57
N LEU A 33 34.86 10.17 11.37
CA LEU A 33 34.05 9.63 10.28
C LEU A 33 33.42 8.30 10.68
N ASN A 34 34.18 7.33 11.21
CA ASN A 34 33.64 6.04 11.63
C ASN A 34 32.62 6.14 12.77
N ARG A 35 32.83 7.04 13.74
CA ARG A 35 31.87 7.32 14.82
C ARG A 35 30.57 7.90 14.27
N ASN A 36 30.67 8.82 13.31
CA ASN A 36 29.52 9.40 12.62
C ASN A 36 28.87 8.44 11.62
N CYS A 37 29.59 7.41 11.16
CA CYS A 37 29.08 6.39 10.22
C CYS A 37 28.19 5.32 10.89
N LYS A 38 28.22 5.12 12.22
CA LYS A 38 27.58 3.92 12.83
C LYS A 38 26.68 4.12 14.05
N ASP A 39 26.80 5.17 14.86
CA ASP A 39 26.19 5.10 16.21
C ASP A 39 24.99 6.01 16.50
N SER A 40 24.76 7.07 15.71
CA SER A 40 23.54 7.91 15.81
C SER A 40 22.48 7.51 14.77
N ILE A 41 22.92 7.24 13.53
CA ILE A 41 22.10 6.96 12.33
C ILE A 41 21.33 5.62 12.39
N ILE A 42 21.73 4.71 13.29
CA ILE A 42 21.20 3.34 13.32
C ILE A 42 20.13 3.16 14.43
N LYS A 43 20.03 4.08 15.40
CA LYS A 43 19.19 3.86 16.59
C LYS A 43 17.70 4.15 16.35
N GLN A 44 17.34 5.19 15.60
CA GLN A 44 15.93 5.55 15.38
C GLN A 44 15.31 4.68 14.29
N SER A 45 16.00 4.49 13.15
CA SER A 45 15.60 3.50 12.14
C SER A 45 15.42 2.09 12.71
N ARG A 46 16.23 1.64 13.68
CA ARG A 46 16.02 0.35 14.37
C ARG A 46 14.70 0.29 15.14
N ASN A 47 14.24 1.38 15.75
CA ASN A 47 13.00 1.40 16.52
C ASN A 47 11.78 1.28 15.60
N GLU A 48 11.70 2.06 14.53
CA GLU A 48 10.57 1.99 13.58
C GLU A 48 10.59 0.67 12.78
N LYS A 49 11.77 0.18 12.39
CA LYS A 49 11.91 -1.17 11.79
C LYS A 49 11.50 -2.27 12.77
N SER A 50 11.72 -2.06 14.08
CA SER A 50 11.22 -2.97 15.11
C SER A 50 9.70 -2.90 15.23
N GLU A 51 9.10 -1.72 15.05
CA GLU A 51 7.66 -1.53 15.07
C GLU A 51 7.00 -2.28 13.91
N VAL A 52 7.46 -2.13 12.67
CA VAL A 52 6.93 -2.89 11.51
C VAL A 52 7.00 -4.39 11.76
N LYS A 53 8.11 -4.90 12.30
CA LYS A 53 8.25 -6.33 12.67
C LYS A 53 7.30 -6.73 13.80
N ASN A 54 7.09 -5.87 14.79
CA ASN A 54 6.16 -6.11 15.88
C ASN A 54 4.70 -6.11 15.41
N ARG A 55 4.33 -5.23 14.47
CA ARG A 55 2.99 -5.21 13.85
C ARG A 55 2.68 -6.53 13.18
N LYS A 56 3.59 -7.03 12.34
CA LYS A 56 3.47 -8.35 11.71
C LYS A 56 3.24 -9.43 12.76
N LYS A 57 4.15 -9.58 13.73
CA LYS A 57 4.02 -10.59 14.80
C LYS A 57 2.69 -10.52 15.57
N LYS A 58 2.11 -9.33 15.70
CA LYS A 58 0.81 -9.15 16.33
C LYS A 58 -0.35 -9.57 15.43
N ILE A 59 -0.29 -9.28 14.13
CA ILE A 59 -1.26 -9.78 13.15
C ILE A 59 -1.24 -11.31 13.09
N GLU A 60 -0.06 -11.94 13.19
CA GLU A 60 0.10 -13.40 13.25
C GLU A 60 -0.55 -14.04 14.50
N GLN A 61 -0.90 -13.24 15.52
CA GLN A 61 -1.59 -13.71 16.73
C GLN A 61 -3.12 -13.68 16.61
N PHE A 62 -3.67 -13.05 15.58
CA PHE A 62 -5.12 -13.05 15.36
C PHE A 62 -5.55 -14.45 14.91
N SER A 63 -6.57 -15.01 15.55
CA SER A 63 -7.08 -16.34 15.22
C SER A 63 -8.42 -16.26 14.51
N LYS A 64 -9.37 -15.50 15.05
CA LYS A 64 -10.73 -15.43 14.53
C LYS A 64 -11.26 -14.01 14.62
N VAL A 65 -11.65 -13.46 13.47
CA VAL A 65 -11.89 -12.02 13.32
C VAL A 65 -13.31 -11.72 12.86
N VAL A 66 -13.83 -10.57 13.27
CA VAL A 66 -15.07 -9.98 12.77
C VAL A 66 -14.70 -8.79 11.89
N VAL A 67 -15.36 -8.62 10.74
CA VAL A 67 -15.03 -7.57 9.75
C VAL A 67 -16.22 -6.62 9.55
N PHE A 68 -16.00 -5.32 9.69
CA PHE A 68 -17.00 -4.27 9.49
C PHE A 68 -16.36 -2.98 8.97
N PRO A 69 -17.02 -2.17 8.12
CA PRO A 69 -18.20 -2.50 7.33
C PRO A 69 -17.82 -3.30 6.08
N PHE A 70 -18.81 -3.88 5.40
CA PHE A 70 -18.61 -4.47 4.08
C PHE A 70 -18.42 -3.39 2.99
N ASN A 71 -17.24 -2.79 2.97
CA ASN A 71 -16.79 -1.78 2.00
C ASN A 71 -15.80 -2.38 0.98
N LYS A 72 -15.19 -1.54 0.13
CA LYS A 72 -14.27 -1.99 -0.93
C LYS A 72 -13.05 -2.72 -0.35
N GLU A 73 -12.44 -2.16 0.70
CA GLU A 73 -11.22 -2.68 1.32
C GLU A 73 -11.50 -4.03 1.99
N ASN A 74 -12.58 -4.11 2.78
CA ASN A 74 -12.96 -5.34 3.46
C ASN A 74 -13.50 -6.40 2.49
N LYS A 75 -14.17 -6.00 1.39
CA LYS A 75 -14.51 -6.94 0.32
C LYS A 75 -13.26 -7.60 -0.25
N ASN A 76 -12.19 -6.83 -0.51
CA ASN A 76 -10.93 -7.38 -1.00
C ASN A 76 -10.27 -8.32 0.05
N LEU A 77 -10.33 -7.97 1.34
CA LEU A 77 -9.87 -8.85 2.42
C LEU A 77 -10.63 -10.19 2.43
N ILE A 78 -11.95 -10.16 2.30
CA ILE A 78 -12.81 -11.36 2.31
C ILE A 78 -12.53 -12.24 1.09
N GLU A 79 -12.49 -11.63 -0.10
CA GLU A 79 -12.21 -12.33 -1.37
C GLU A 79 -10.82 -12.98 -1.38
N ASN A 80 -9.85 -12.41 -0.68
CA ASN A 80 -8.47 -12.91 -0.61
C ASN A 80 -8.11 -13.44 0.79
N SER A 81 -9.10 -13.96 1.51
CA SER A 81 -8.93 -14.48 2.88
C SER A 81 -7.97 -15.68 2.95
N ASP A 82 -7.72 -16.38 1.85
CA ASP A 82 -6.66 -17.39 1.70
C ASP A 82 -5.26 -16.87 2.03
N LEU A 83 -5.03 -15.56 1.83
CA LEU A 83 -3.75 -14.90 2.11
C LEU A 83 -3.61 -14.44 3.56
N SER A 84 -4.69 -14.48 4.34
CA SER A 84 -4.68 -14.08 5.75
C SER A 84 -4.30 -15.25 6.65
N GLN A 85 -3.76 -14.94 7.83
CA GLN A 85 -3.36 -15.95 8.82
C GLN A 85 -4.46 -16.26 9.85
N PHE A 86 -5.65 -15.69 9.67
CA PHE A 86 -6.78 -15.78 10.58
C PHE A 86 -8.04 -16.23 9.85
N ILE A 87 -9.06 -16.63 10.61
CA ILE A 87 -10.36 -17.03 10.08
C ILE A 87 -11.33 -15.86 10.23
N ILE A 88 -12.03 -15.50 9.17
CA ILE A 88 -13.15 -14.55 9.25
C ILE A 88 -14.37 -15.30 9.80
N SER A 89 -14.90 -14.85 10.93
CA SER A 89 -16.10 -15.39 11.58
C SER A 89 -17.36 -14.74 11.03
N ASN A 90 -17.46 -13.41 11.15
CA ASN A 90 -18.62 -12.64 10.72
C ASN A 90 -18.20 -11.50 9.80
N VAL A 91 -19.05 -11.23 8.81
CA VAL A 91 -18.96 -10.06 7.93
C VAL A 91 -20.17 -9.18 8.21
N LEU A 92 -19.93 -7.94 8.60
CA LEU A 92 -20.96 -7.04 9.08
C LEU A 92 -21.10 -5.82 8.16
N ASP A 93 -22.32 -5.31 8.05
CA ASP A 93 -22.62 -3.99 7.49
C ASP A 93 -23.81 -3.38 8.25
N VAL A 94 -24.11 -2.11 8.00
CA VAL A 94 -25.32 -1.47 8.54
C VAL A 94 -26.54 -1.91 7.76
N ARG A 95 -27.70 -2.05 8.42
CA ARG A 95 -28.96 -2.43 7.76
C ARG A 95 -29.33 -1.57 6.55
N ILE A 96 -29.09 -0.26 6.64
CA ILE A 96 -29.46 0.69 5.58
C ILE A 96 -28.59 0.57 4.32
N SER A 97 -27.47 -0.15 4.38
CA SER A 97 -26.61 -0.42 3.22
C SER A 97 -27.30 -1.25 2.13
N LYS A 98 -28.40 -1.94 2.47
CA LYS A 98 -29.09 -2.95 1.64
C LYS A 98 -28.22 -4.16 1.25
N LYS A 99 -27.03 -4.30 1.84
CA LYS A 99 -26.12 -5.45 1.60
C LYS A 99 -26.31 -6.58 2.60
N VAL A 100 -26.88 -6.29 3.77
CA VAL A 100 -27.23 -7.30 4.77
C VAL A 100 -28.06 -8.40 4.12
N THR A 101 -27.79 -9.66 4.47
CA THR A 101 -28.28 -10.91 3.88
C THR A 101 -27.63 -11.35 2.56
N THR A 102 -26.82 -10.51 1.92
CA THR A 102 -26.04 -10.90 0.74
C THR A 102 -24.98 -11.92 1.12
N LYS A 103 -24.74 -12.91 0.25
CA LYS A 103 -23.68 -13.91 0.42
C LYS A 103 -22.40 -13.44 -0.27
N VAL A 104 -21.28 -13.63 0.41
CA VAL A 104 -19.93 -13.34 -0.09
C VAL A 104 -19.04 -14.55 0.15
N SER A 105 -18.00 -14.75 -0.66
CA SER A 105 -17.11 -15.91 -0.55
C SER A 105 -15.67 -15.55 -0.84
N SER A 106 -14.75 -16.40 -0.39
CA SER A 106 -13.36 -16.36 -0.84
C SER A 106 -13.30 -16.65 -2.35
N LYS A 107 -12.35 -16.00 -3.04
CA LYS A 107 -12.09 -16.20 -4.48
C LYS A 107 -11.50 -17.58 -4.73
N GLU A 108 -10.50 -17.97 -3.94
CA GLU A 108 -9.78 -19.24 -4.06
C GLU A 108 -10.58 -20.41 -3.46
N ASN A 109 -11.32 -20.19 -2.37
CA ASN A 109 -12.14 -21.22 -1.74
C ASN A 109 -13.61 -20.84 -1.65
N ARG A 110 -14.35 -21.07 -2.75
CA ARG A 110 -15.78 -20.76 -2.83
C ARG A 110 -16.67 -21.52 -1.84
N GLN A 111 -16.16 -22.57 -1.18
CA GLN A 111 -16.89 -23.26 -0.11
C GLN A 111 -16.96 -22.41 1.17
N ILE A 112 -15.97 -21.53 1.38
CA ILE A 112 -15.98 -20.58 2.47
C ILE A 112 -16.85 -19.40 2.05
N ASN A 113 -18.03 -19.31 2.66
CA ASN A 113 -18.97 -18.23 2.42
C ASN A 113 -19.46 -17.62 3.73
N TRP A 114 -19.81 -16.35 3.65
CA TRP A 114 -20.38 -15.58 4.74
C TRP A 114 -21.68 -14.95 4.26
N LYS A 115 -22.62 -14.84 5.18
CA LYS A 115 -23.78 -13.98 5.02
C LYS A 115 -23.45 -12.66 5.68
N ILE A 116 -23.67 -11.54 4.99
CA ILE A 116 -23.48 -10.23 5.60
C ILE A 116 -24.58 -10.04 6.66
N GLU A 117 -24.17 -9.75 7.88
CA GLU A 117 -25.03 -9.57 9.03
C GLU A 117 -25.12 -8.10 9.44
N ASP A 118 -26.17 -7.77 10.18
CA ASP A 118 -26.35 -6.43 10.73
C ASP A 118 -25.45 -6.27 11.97
N ILE A 119 -24.66 -5.20 12.02
CA ILE A 119 -23.77 -4.94 13.16
C ILE A 119 -24.52 -4.83 14.49
N GLU A 120 -25.77 -4.37 14.48
CA GLU A 120 -26.59 -4.27 15.70
C GLU A 120 -26.92 -5.63 16.32
N LEU A 121 -26.81 -6.71 15.54
CA LEU A 121 -27.11 -8.07 15.96
C LEU A 121 -25.88 -8.89 16.36
N LEU A 122 -24.67 -8.32 16.27
CA LEU A 122 -23.44 -9.02 16.67
C LEU A 122 -23.47 -9.34 18.17
N ASP A 123 -23.33 -10.63 18.52
CA ASP A 123 -23.06 -11.07 19.89
C ASP A 123 -21.56 -10.94 20.19
N TRP A 124 -21.21 -9.96 21.01
CA TRP A 124 -19.82 -9.67 21.40
C TRP A 124 -19.19 -10.75 22.29
N ASN A 125 -20.00 -11.65 22.85
CA ASN A 125 -19.52 -12.79 23.63
C ASN A 125 -19.23 -14.01 22.77
N GLU A 126 -19.51 -13.95 21.45
CA GLU A 126 -19.08 -15.00 20.54
C GLU A 126 -17.55 -15.16 20.57
N ASP A 127 -17.15 -16.39 20.25
CA ASP A 127 -15.76 -16.78 20.09
C ASP A 127 -15.17 -16.06 18.88
N PHE A 128 -14.56 -14.90 19.10
CA PHE A 128 -13.65 -14.17 18.20
C PHE A 128 -12.70 -13.33 19.05
N ASP A 129 -11.50 -13.02 18.55
CA ASP A 129 -10.50 -12.28 19.34
C ASP A 129 -10.25 -10.86 18.82
N THR A 130 -10.62 -10.56 17.57
CA THR A 130 -10.23 -9.32 16.90
C THR A 130 -11.37 -8.77 16.08
N PHE A 131 -11.58 -7.45 16.16
CA PHE A 131 -12.51 -6.71 15.33
C PHE A 131 -11.74 -5.88 14.29
N ILE A 132 -12.05 -6.04 13.01
CA ILE A 132 -11.47 -5.28 11.90
C ILE A 132 -12.47 -4.21 11.48
N LEU A 133 -12.08 -2.96 11.70
CA LEU A 133 -12.81 -1.75 11.38
C LEU A 133 -12.21 -1.13 10.11
N GLY A 134 -12.93 -1.28 9.00
CA GLY A 134 -12.58 -0.69 7.71
C GLY A 134 -12.74 0.82 7.69
N ASN A 135 -12.56 1.44 6.51
CA ASN A 135 -12.85 2.87 6.37
C ASN A 135 -14.34 3.15 6.65
N ILE A 136 -14.59 4.02 7.62
CA ILE A 136 -15.92 4.35 8.13
C ILE A 136 -16.28 5.83 7.95
N ARG A 137 -15.44 6.63 7.30
CA ARG A 137 -15.65 8.08 7.20
C ARG A 137 -17.00 8.43 6.57
N GLU A 138 -17.22 8.00 5.33
CA GLU A 138 -18.50 8.24 4.64
C GLU A 138 -19.70 7.63 5.38
N LEU A 139 -19.49 6.47 6.01
CA LEU A 139 -20.55 5.77 6.74
C LEU A 139 -20.94 6.56 8.00
N SER A 140 -19.96 7.03 8.76
CA SER A 140 -20.15 7.78 10.01
C SER A 140 -20.79 9.13 9.73
N GLU A 141 -20.37 9.81 8.66
CA GLU A 141 -20.96 11.07 8.19
C GLU A 141 -22.44 10.89 7.81
N LYS A 142 -22.76 9.87 6.99
CA LYS A 142 -24.15 9.60 6.56
C LYS A 142 -25.07 9.19 7.72
N MET A 143 -24.54 8.45 8.68
CA MET A 143 -25.30 7.97 9.83
C MET A 143 -25.32 8.97 11.00
N ASN A 144 -24.55 10.05 10.93
CA ASN A 144 -24.28 10.96 12.04
C ASN A 144 -23.92 10.21 13.35
N PHE A 145 -23.07 9.18 13.21
CA PHE A 145 -22.72 8.26 14.30
C PHE A 145 -21.23 7.92 14.26
N ASN A 146 -20.55 8.06 15.39
CA ASN A 146 -19.13 7.74 15.50
C ASN A 146 -18.93 6.24 15.75
N TYR A 147 -18.83 5.46 14.67
CA TYR A 147 -18.61 4.02 14.75
C TYR A 147 -17.29 3.67 15.44
N PHE A 148 -16.22 4.43 15.22
CA PHE A 148 -14.92 4.15 15.85
C PHE A 148 -15.02 4.14 17.38
N VAL A 149 -15.56 5.20 17.98
CA VAL A 149 -15.69 5.32 19.44
C VAL A 149 -16.59 4.21 20.02
N SER A 150 -17.71 3.91 19.36
CA SER A 150 -18.62 2.86 19.80
C SER A 150 -17.94 1.48 19.79
N ILE A 151 -17.27 1.15 18.70
CA ILE A 151 -16.60 -0.14 18.51
C ILE A 151 -15.38 -0.28 19.41
N ALA A 152 -14.57 0.77 19.58
CA ALA A 152 -13.43 0.76 20.49
C ALA A 152 -13.85 0.48 21.93
N LYS A 153 -14.94 1.10 22.40
CA LYS A 153 -15.50 0.83 23.73
C LYS A 153 -15.97 -0.61 23.89
N LYS A 154 -16.69 -1.16 22.90
CA LYS A 154 -17.15 -2.55 22.94
C LYS A 154 -15.98 -3.55 22.89
N CYS A 155 -14.94 -3.28 22.10
CA CYS A 155 -13.73 -4.09 22.08
C CYS A 155 -13.05 -4.11 23.46
N LEU A 156 -12.92 -2.96 24.11
CA LEU A 156 -12.40 -2.88 25.47
C LEU A 156 -13.28 -3.64 26.46
N GLU A 157 -14.60 -3.46 26.41
CA GLU A 157 -15.56 -4.12 27.31
C GLU A 157 -15.46 -5.66 27.22
N HIS A 158 -15.41 -6.19 26.00
CA HIS A 158 -15.41 -7.63 25.72
C HIS A 158 -14.01 -8.24 25.49
N ASN A 159 -12.95 -7.49 25.81
CA ASN A 159 -11.55 -7.90 25.68
C ASN A 159 -11.17 -8.40 24.27
N LYS A 160 -11.54 -7.64 23.24
CA LYS A 160 -11.22 -7.91 21.83
C LYS A 160 -10.13 -6.95 21.35
N ASN A 161 -9.24 -7.43 20.48
CA ASN A 161 -8.32 -6.57 19.74
C ASN A 161 -9.09 -5.74 18.70
N LEU A 162 -8.52 -4.62 18.27
CA LEU A 162 -9.12 -3.75 17.27
C LEU A 162 -8.09 -3.37 16.20
N VAL A 163 -8.45 -3.60 14.95
CA VAL A 163 -7.72 -3.12 13.76
C VAL A 163 -8.54 -2.00 13.13
N VAL A 164 -7.93 -0.85 12.84
CA VAL A 164 -8.60 0.30 12.23
C VAL A 164 -7.83 0.78 11.02
N TYR A 165 -8.52 0.98 9.89
CA TYR A 165 -7.89 1.49 8.66
C TYR A 165 -7.70 3.01 8.67
N ASP A 166 -8.55 3.74 9.41
CA ASP A 166 -8.49 5.19 9.57
C ASP A 166 -7.85 5.56 10.92
N ASN A 167 -7.16 6.71 11.00
CA ASN A 167 -6.39 7.11 12.17
C ASN A 167 -7.07 8.18 13.06
N GLU A 168 -8.27 8.63 12.71
CA GLU A 168 -8.93 9.71 13.44
C GLU A 168 -9.25 9.29 14.89
N ASN A 169 -8.53 9.87 15.86
CA ASN A 169 -8.70 9.68 17.31
C ASN A 169 -8.22 8.34 17.88
N ILE A 170 -7.30 7.63 17.20
CA ILE A 170 -6.77 6.36 17.76
C ILE A 170 -5.97 6.55 19.06
N ILE A 171 -5.33 7.72 19.19
CA ILE A 171 -4.47 8.07 20.32
C ILE A 171 -5.26 8.01 21.64
N ASP A 172 -6.52 8.44 21.62
CA ASP A 172 -7.38 8.49 22.81
C ASP A 172 -7.67 7.11 23.42
N PHE A 173 -7.56 6.04 22.61
CA PHE A 173 -7.83 4.67 23.04
C PHE A 173 -6.57 3.82 23.23
N LYS A 174 -5.42 4.25 22.69
CA LYS A 174 -4.17 3.46 22.68
C LYS A 174 -3.76 2.99 24.08
N GLN A 175 -3.82 3.89 25.07
CA GLN A 175 -3.47 3.58 26.45
C GLN A 175 -4.43 2.55 27.08
N ALA A 176 -5.74 2.70 26.87
CA ALA A 176 -6.74 1.81 27.43
C ALA A 176 -6.62 0.37 26.89
N PHE A 177 -6.31 0.21 25.59
CA PHE A 177 -6.03 -1.10 25.01
C PHE A 177 -4.77 -1.73 25.62
N LEU A 178 -3.70 -0.93 25.74
CA LEU A 178 -2.43 -1.38 26.32
C LEU A 178 -2.58 -1.88 27.76
N GLU A 179 -3.33 -1.16 28.61
CA GLU A 179 -3.58 -1.53 30.01
C GLU A 179 -4.33 -2.86 30.15
N LYS A 180 -5.17 -3.21 29.17
CA LYS A 180 -5.86 -4.50 29.10
C LYS A 180 -5.02 -5.60 28.42
N GLY A 181 -3.82 -5.28 27.95
CA GLY A 181 -3.00 -6.20 27.15
C GLY A 181 -3.58 -6.49 25.76
N LEU A 182 -4.51 -5.65 25.29
CA LEU A 182 -5.15 -5.75 23.97
C LEU A 182 -4.37 -4.96 22.92
N TYR A 183 -4.53 -5.34 21.67
CA TYR A 183 -3.87 -4.68 20.56
C TYR A 183 -4.84 -3.75 19.82
N LEU A 184 -4.42 -2.49 19.67
CA LEU A 184 -5.05 -1.49 18.81
C LEU A 184 -4.10 -1.20 17.65
N TYR A 185 -4.45 -1.71 16.47
CA TYR A 185 -3.65 -1.61 15.26
C TYR A 185 -4.21 -0.57 14.30
N THR A 186 -3.32 0.20 13.69
CA THR A 186 -3.61 0.98 12.49
C THR A 186 -2.33 1.03 11.64
N PRO A 187 -2.44 1.03 10.29
CA PRO A 187 -1.31 1.37 9.45
C PRO A 187 -1.00 2.86 9.64
N TYR A 188 -0.18 3.18 10.63
CA TYR A 188 0.32 4.53 10.87
C TYR A 188 1.83 4.59 10.67
N LEU A 189 2.31 5.76 10.30
CA LEU A 189 3.72 6.07 10.14
C LEU A 189 4.04 7.27 11.05
N ASP A 190 4.70 6.99 12.18
CA ASP A 190 5.40 8.01 12.96
C ASP A 190 6.81 8.15 12.39
N LEU A 191 7.16 9.33 11.89
CA LEU A 191 8.50 9.61 11.34
C LEU A 191 9.43 10.26 12.36
N GLY A 192 8.91 10.71 13.51
CA GLY A 192 9.66 11.52 14.47
C GLY A 192 10.63 12.54 13.84
N GLU A 193 11.89 12.50 14.29
CA GLU A 193 12.99 13.29 13.74
C GLU A 193 13.83 12.51 12.70
N TYR A 194 13.19 11.81 11.76
CA TYR A 194 13.92 11.04 10.75
C TYR A 194 14.58 11.96 9.71
N ASP A 195 15.86 12.31 9.86
CA ASP A 195 16.73 12.80 8.77
C ASP A 195 18.15 12.27 8.99
N GLU A 196 18.27 10.94 8.94
CA GLU A 196 19.46 10.22 9.41
C GLU A 196 20.56 10.10 8.35
N THR A 197 20.32 10.53 7.11
CA THR A 197 21.22 10.26 5.98
C THR A 197 21.79 11.51 5.30
N ASN A 198 21.49 12.72 5.82
CA ASN A 198 21.86 13.97 5.14
C ASN A 198 21.41 14.00 3.67
N GLY A 199 20.24 13.42 3.36
CA GLY A 199 19.73 13.29 2.00
C GLY A 199 20.30 12.12 1.17
N GLU A 200 21.20 11.30 1.73
CA GLU A 200 21.67 10.09 1.06
C GLU A 200 20.58 9.01 0.98
N MET A 201 20.45 8.37 -0.19
CA MET A 201 19.57 7.24 -0.40
C MET A 201 20.35 5.92 -0.49
N TRP A 202 19.75 4.86 0.02
CA TRP A 202 20.21 3.50 -0.17
C TRP A 202 20.02 3.05 -1.62
N HIS A 203 21.05 2.42 -2.18
CA HIS A 203 20.94 1.72 -3.44
C HIS A 203 20.21 0.39 -3.24
N ILE A 204 19.04 0.25 -3.85
CA ILE A 204 18.25 -0.98 -3.84
C ILE A 204 18.87 -1.95 -4.86
N SER A 205 19.34 -3.11 -4.41
CA SER A 205 20.09 -4.05 -5.26
C SER A 205 19.21 -5.17 -5.86
N LYS A 206 17.90 -5.06 -5.75
CA LYS A 206 16.93 -6.07 -6.22
C LYS A 206 15.95 -5.42 -7.18
N PRO A 207 15.46 -6.14 -8.19
CA PRO A 207 14.40 -5.69 -9.08
C PRO A 207 13.22 -5.09 -8.33
N VAL A 208 12.79 -3.90 -8.74
CA VAL A 208 11.63 -3.18 -8.20
C VAL A 208 10.55 -3.04 -9.28
N VAL A 209 9.39 -3.62 -9.00
CA VAL A 209 8.20 -3.59 -9.86
C VAL A 209 7.15 -2.70 -9.25
N CYS A 210 6.69 -1.70 -10.00
CA CYS A 210 5.65 -0.78 -9.57
C CYS A 210 4.34 -1.04 -10.30
N ILE A 211 3.28 -1.35 -9.55
CA ILE A 211 1.92 -1.40 -10.08
C ILE A 211 1.34 0.01 -9.97
N ALA A 212 1.32 0.69 -11.11
CA ALA A 212 0.88 2.07 -11.26
C ALA A 212 -0.49 2.17 -11.92
N GLY A 213 -1.09 3.35 -11.93
CA GLY A 213 -2.38 3.52 -12.61
C GLY A 213 -2.69 4.95 -13.05
N THR A 214 -3.70 5.07 -13.90
CA THR A 214 -4.22 6.35 -14.41
C THR A 214 -5.36 6.92 -13.56
N SER A 215 -5.98 6.12 -12.68
CA SER A 215 -7.05 6.60 -11.77
C SER A 215 -7.20 5.73 -10.51
N SER A 216 -8.08 6.09 -9.60
CA SER A 216 -8.51 5.19 -8.53
C SER A 216 -9.42 4.07 -9.07
N LYS A 217 -9.62 3.01 -8.26
CA LYS A 217 -10.56 1.88 -8.51
C LYS A 217 -10.32 1.02 -9.76
N GLN A 218 -9.07 0.86 -10.19
CA GLN A 218 -8.71 0.07 -11.40
C GLN A 218 -8.24 -1.37 -11.11
N GLY A 219 -8.63 -1.95 -9.97
CA GLY A 219 -8.19 -3.29 -9.57
C GLY A 219 -6.68 -3.42 -9.28
N LYS A 220 -5.94 -2.33 -9.07
CA LYS A 220 -4.48 -2.34 -8.82
C LYS A 220 -4.07 -3.25 -7.65
N PHE A 221 -4.76 -3.16 -6.51
CA PHE A 221 -4.38 -3.96 -5.35
C PHE A 221 -4.70 -5.44 -5.57
N THR A 222 -5.84 -5.76 -6.19
CA THR A 222 -6.16 -7.13 -6.60
C THR A 222 -5.09 -7.68 -7.56
N LEU A 223 -4.65 -6.89 -8.54
CA LEU A 223 -3.55 -7.28 -9.44
C LEU A 223 -2.28 -7.56 -8.65
N GLN A 224 -1.89 -6.69 -7.71
CA GLN A 224 -0.71 -6.93 -6.86
C GLN A 224 -0.81 -8.26 -6.10
N LEU A 225 -1.96 -8.57 -5.49
CA LEU A 225 -2.16 -9.83 -4.77
C LEU A 225 -2.03 -11.05 -5.70
N ASN A 226 -2.64 -10.99 -6.89
CA ASN A 226 -2.56 -12.07 -7.88
C ASN A 226 -1.12 -12.28 -8.37
N LEU A 227 -0.41 -11.21 -8.77
CA LEU A 227 0.98 -11.31 -9.20
C LEU A 227 1.88 -11.88 -8.10
N ARG A 228 1.65 -11.47 -6.84
CA ARG A 228 2.40 -12.01 -5.70
C ARG A 228 2.14 -13.49 -5.48
N ARG A 229 0.89 -13.97 -5.66
CA ARG A 229 0.57 -15.40 -5.56
C ARG A 229 1.36 -16.19 -6.59
N GLU A 230 1.22 -15.83 -7.86
CA GLU A 230 1.86 -16.51 -8.99
C GLU A 230 3.40 -16.51 -8.85
N LEU A 231 4.01 -15.37 -8.51
CA LEU A 231 5.46 -15.29 -8.29
C LEU A 231 5.92 -16.18 -7.12
N ARG A 232 5.14 -16.25 -6.03
CA ARG A 232 5.47 -17.11 -4.88
C ARG A 232 5.29 -18.59 -5.19
N GLU A 233 4.32 -18.96 -6.02
CA GLU A 233 4.16 -20.33 -6.52
C GLU A 233 5.36 -20.79 -7.35
N LEU A 234 5.99 -19.86 -8.09
CA LEU A 234 7.26 -20.09 -8.78
C LEU A 234 8.49 -20.09 -7.86
N GLY A 235 8.31 -19.94 -6.54
CA GLY A 235 9.38 -19.93 -5.55
C GLY A 235 10.14 -18.60 -5.41
N ILE A 236 9.68 -17.53 -6.07
CA ILE A 236 10.29 -16.21 -6.00
C ILE A 236 9.91 -15.53 -4.68
N LYS A 237 10.90 -15.08 -3.91
CA LYS A 237 10.65 -14.34 -2.67
C LYS A 237 10.31 -12.90 -2.99
N VAL A 238 9.02 -12.57 -2.92
CA VAL A 238 8.51 -11.22 -3.19
C VAL A 238 8.27 -10.47 -1.89
N SER A 239 8.95 -9.33 -1.74
CA SER A 239 8.55 -8.30 -0.79
C SER A 239 7.43 -7.46 -1.37
N HIS A 240 6.34 -7.26 -0.65
CA HIS A 240 5.20 -6.49 -1.13
C HIS A 240 4.93 -5.27 -0.24
N ILE A 241 5.13 -4.08 -0.81
CA ILE A 241 4.78 -2.81 -0.18
C ILE A 241 3.47 -2.31 -0.78
N SER A 242 2.44 -2.22 0.06
CA SER A 242 1.10 -1.80 -0.34
C SER A 242 0.81 -0.39 0.16
N THR A 243 -0.17 0.27 -0.46
CA THR A 243 -0.78 1.51 0.05
C THR A 243 -2.19 1.29 0.58
N GLU A 244 -2.78 0.10 0.34
CA GLU A 244 -4.12 -0.24 0.86
C GLU A 244 -4.02 -0.64 2.35
N PRO A 245 -4.91 -0.13 3.21
CA PRO A 245 -4.80 -0.26 4.68
C PRO A 245 -4.94 -1.70 5.18
N ASN A 246 -5.62 -2.56 4.42
CA ASN A 246 -5.76 -4.00 4.69
C ASN A 246 -4.54 -4.82 4.22
N GLY A 247 -3.50 -4.20 3.66
CA GLY A 247 -2.35 -4.89 3.08
C GLY A 247 -1.62 -5.82 4.04
N GLU A 248 -1.29 -5.37 5.25
CA GLU A 248 -0.58 -6.21 6.24
C GLU A 248 -1.45 -7.40 6.69
N LEU A 249 -2.78 -7.24 6.76
CA LEU A 249 -3.72 -8.33 7.07
C LEU A 249 -3.77 -9.40 5.97
N LEU A 250 -3.47 -9.00 4.73
CA LEU A 250 -3.30 -9.88 3.57
C LEU A 250 -1.84 -10.30 3.36
N GLY A 251 -0.97 -10.15 4.36
CA GLY A 251 0.42 -10.61 4.30
C GLY A 251 1.36 -9.76 3.45
N CYS A 252 1.03 -8.49 3.17
CA CYS A 252 1.99 -7.52 2.65
C CYS A 252 3.08 -7.25 3.69
N ASP A 253 4.27 -6.89 3.22
CA ASP A 253 5.43 -6.68 4.07
C ASP A 253 5.40 -5.35 4.81
N TYR A 254 4.79 -4.35 4.20
CA TYR A 254 4.60 -3.03 4.78
C TYR A 254 3.44 -2.34 4.08
N VAL A 255 2.63 -1.61 4.85
CA VAL A 255 1.65 -0.68 4.31
C VAL A 255 2.16 0.74 4.50
N HIS A 256 2.35 1.45 3.38
CA HIS A 256 2.55 2.89 3.39
C HIS A 256 1.17 3.57 3.51
N PRO A 257 0.87 4.24 4.63
CA PRO A 257 -0.43 4.89 4.78
C PRO A 257 -0.57 6.07 3.81
N ASP A 258 -1.49 5.95 2.85
CA ASP A 258 -1.80 6.98 1.85
C ASP A 258 -3.01 7.85 2.29
N GLY A 259 -3.10 8.13 3.61
CA GLY A 259 -4.20 8.88 4.23
C GLY A 259 -3.85 10.35 4.38
N LEU A 260 -4.54 11.21 3.62
CA LEU A 260 -4.55 12.68 3.66
C LEU A 260 -4.33 13.27 5.08
N GLY A 261 -3.09 13.59 5.41
CA GLY A 261 -2.70 14.26 6.65
C GLY A 261 -1.48 15.13 6.38
N SER A 262 -1.76 16.41 6.11
CA SER A 262 -0.84 17.57 6.03
C SER A 262 0.66 17.27 5.89
N ASP A 263 1.11 16.95 4.67
CA ASP A 263 2.53 16.87 4.37
C ASP A 263 3.15 18.27 4.35
N ASN A 264 3.78 18.69 5.45
CA ASN A 264 4.72 19.80 5.38
C ASN A 264 5.90 19.39 4.46
N LEU A 265 6.49 20.32 3.73
CA LEU A 265 7.63 20.05 2.82
C LEU A 265 8.80 19.34 3.52
N GLY A 266 9.06 19.66 4.80
CA GLY A 266 10.07 19.00 5.63
C GLY A 266 9.74 17.56 6.02
N GLU A 267 8.50 17.09 5.82
CA GLU A 267 8.10 15.70 6.04
C GLU A 267 8.25 14.85 4.76
N ILE A 268 8.18 15.46 3.58
CA ILE A 268 8.27 14.73 2.30
C ILE A 268 9.65 14.10 2.11
N SER A 269 10.74 14.86 2.29
CA SER A 269 12.10 14.33 2.18
C SER A 269 12.35 13.19 3.17
N LYS A 270 11.88 13.35 4.42
CA LYS A 270 11.96 12.34 5.47
C LYS A 270 11.20 11.07 5.09
N LYS A 271 9.98 11.20 4.57
CA LYS A 271 9.19 10.08 4.04
C LYS A 271 9.95 9.32 2.96
N ILE A 272 10.57 10.05 2.03
CA ILE A 272 11.33 9.42 0.94
C ILE A 272 12.52 8.62 1.47
N LEU A 273 13.32 9.24 2.34
CA LEU A 273 14.49 8.58 2.93
C LEU A 273 14.09 7.39 3.81
N PHE A 274 12.97 7.50 4.54
CA PHE A 274 12.44 6.45 5.39
C PHE A 274 12.00 5.25 4.56
N LEU A 275 11.12 5.48 3.57
CA LEU A 275 10.62 4.45 2.67
C LEU A 275 11.76 3.76 1.93
N ASN A 276 12.73 4.53 1.42
CA ASN A 276 13.92 3.98 0.77
C ASN A 276 14.72 3.06 1.72
N SER A 277 14.84 3.42 3.00
CA SER A 277 15.50 2.56 4.00
C SER A 277 14.75 1.26 4.29
N ILE A 278 13.41 1.31 4.30
CA ILE A 278 12.53 0.16 4.49
C ILE A 278 12.64 -0.78 3.27
N ILE A 279 12.58 -0.22 2.07
CA ILE A 279 12.72 -0.97 0.82
C ILE A 279 14.08 -1.66 0.74
N ASN A 280 15.16 -0.94 1.08
CA ASN A 280 16.51 -1.51 1.13
C ASN A 280 16.67 -2.61 2.19
N ASP A 281 15.89 -2.60 3.26
CA ASP A 281 15.92 -3.68 4.25
C ASP A 281 15.22 -4.94 3.72
N PHE A 282 14.07 -4.76 3.06
CA PHE A 282 13.38 -5.88 2.43
C PHE A 282 14.15 -6.49 1.27
N SER A 283 14.92 -5.68 0.53
CA SER A 283 15.76 -6.14 -0.58
C SER A 283 16.86 -7.14 -0.16
N ARG A 284 17.24 -7.16 1.13
CA ARG A 284 18.29 -8.06 1.65
C ARG A 284 17.86 -9.52 1.74
N TYR A 285 16.55 -9.78 1.80
CA TYR A 285 15.99 -11.12 2.06
C TYR A 285 15.04 -11.61 0.96
N ASN A 286 14.78 -10.78 -0.05
CA ASN A 286 13.84 -11.04 -1.13
C ASN A 286 14.54 -10.95 -2.49
N ASP A 287 13.95 -11.62 -3.48
CA ASP A 287 14.45 -11.66 -4.85
C ASP A 287 13.88 -10.50 -5.68
N LEU A 288 12.66 -10.08 -5.36
CA LEU A 288 11.94 -9.02 -6.05
C LEU A 288 11.18 -8.15 -5.04
N ILE A 289 11.13 -6.85 -5.31
CA ILE A 289 10.32 -5.90 -4.55
C ILE A 289 9.16 -5.45 -5.42
N MET A 290 7.95 -5.60 -4.91
CA MET A 290 6.74 -5.14 -5.55
C MET A 290 6.14 -4.01 -4.74
N ILE A 291 5.90 -2.87 -5.38
CA ILE A 291 5.23 -1.72 -4.79
C ILE A 291 3.92 -1.45 -5.53
N GLY A 292 2.88 -1.08 -4.79
CA GLY A 292 1.63 -0.59 -5.35
C GLY A 292 1.44 0.89 -5.06
N VAL A 293 1.13 1.70 -6.08
CA VAL A 293 0.66 3.07 -5.85
C VAL A 293 -0.86 3.13 -5.97
N GLN A 294 -1.50 3.93 -5.13
CA GLN A 294 -2.93 4.24 -5.24
C GLN A 294 -3.18 5.35 -6.27
N SER A 295 -4.44 5.49 -6.68
CA SER A 295 -4.89 6.57 -7.58
C SER A 295 -4.11 6.68 -8.92
N ASN A 296 -4.00 7.90 -9.44
CA ASN A 296 -3.35 8.31 -10.69
C ASN A 296 -1.85 8.58 -10.50
N SER A 297 -1.04 8.30 -11.52
CA SER A 297 0.42 8.51 -11.49
C SER A 297 0.83 9.92 -11.95
N ILE A 298 -0.04 10.60 -12.71
CA ILE A 298 0.12 11.99 -13.13
C ILE A 298 -1.19 12.75 -12.90
N PRO A 299 -1.18 14.08 -12.69
CA PRO A 299 -2.41 14.84 -12.49
C PRO A 299 -3.40 14.66 -13.65
N TYR A 300 -4.63 14.25 -13.34
CA TYR A 300 -5.71 14.21 -14.33
C TYR A 300 -6.18 15.63 -14.70
N SER A 301 -6.24 16.51 -13.70
CA SER A 301 -6.58 17.92 -13.84
C SER A 301 -5.63 18.79 -13.01
N PHE A 302 -5.47 20.05 -13.40
CA PHE A 302 -4.63 21.02 -12.71
C PHE A 302 -5.44 22.03 -11.87
N GLY A 303 -6.77 21.88 -11.82
CA GLY A 303 -7.66 22.82 -11.13
C GLY A 303 -7.74 22.66 -9.61
N ASN A 304 -7.14 21.60 -9.05
CA ASN A 304 -7.14 21.35 -7.62
C ASN A 304 -5.86 20.59 -7.21
N ILE A 305 -5.24 20.99 -6.09
CA ILE A 305 -4.03 20.33 -5.56
C ILE A 305 -4.27 18.87 -5.19
N ASN A 306 -5.49 18.50 -4.79
CA ASN A 306 -5.85 17.11 -4.48
C ASN A 306 -5.81 16.19 -5.71
N SER A 307 -5.74 16.75 -6.93
CA SER A 307 -5.52 15.98 -8.15
C SER A 307 -4.04 15.60 -8.36
N PHE A 308 -3.12 16.16 -7.57
CA PHE A 308 -1.69 16.01 -7.77
C PHE A 308 -1.20 14.77 -7.01
N PRO A 309 -0.50 13.84 -7.68
CA PRO A 309 -0.14 12.56 -7.09
C PRO A 309 1.15 12.67 -6.26
N LEU A 310 1.15 13.54 -5.24
CA LEU A 310 2.35 13.85 -4.45
C LEU A 310 2.81 12.64 -3.63
N VAL A 311 1.89 11.98 -2.93
CA VAL A 311 2.21 10.79 -2.11
C VAL A 311 2.70 9.64 -2.99
N GLN A 312 2.05 9.43 -4.13
CA GLN A 312 2.43 8.40 -5.09
C GLN A 312 3.83 8.67 -5.68
N SER A 313 4.13 9.94 -5.97
CA SER A 313 5.46 10.36 -6.43
C SER A 313 6.52 10.11 -5.36
N ASN A 314 6.22 10.38 -4.08
CA ASN A 314 7.16 10.11 -2.98
C ASN A 314 7.50 8.62 -2.89
N LEU A 315 6.50 7.73 -2.98
CA LEU A 315 6.72 6.28 -2.95
C LEU A 315 7.58 5.82 -4.15
N MET A 316 7.28 6.31 -5.37
CA MET A 316 8.07 5.96 -6.57
C MET A 316 9.50 6.51 -6.50
N LEU A 317 9.71 7.75 -6.03
CA LEU A 317 11.05 8.30 -5.82
C LEU A 317 11.84 7.47 -4.79
N SER A 318 11.19 7.01 -3.72
CA SER A 318 11.81 6.19 -2.67
C SER A 318 12.27 4.84 -3.19
N ALA A 319 11.46 4.24 -4.06
CA ALA A 319 11.63 2.88 -4.53
C ALA A 319 12.49 2.77 -5.79
N LYS A 320 12.57 3.83 -6.60
CA LYS A 320 13.18 3.85 -7.94
C LYS A 320 12.84 2.57 -8.74
N PRO A 321 11.58 2.40 -9.18
CA PRO A 321 11.16 1.22 -9.92
C PRO A 321 11.99 0.99 -11.18
N ASP A 322 12.42 -0.24 -11.42
CA ASP A 322 13.01 -0.63 -12.71
C ASP A 322 11.94 -0.72 -13.79
N VAL A 323 10.74 -1.17 -13.38
CA VAL A 323 9.64 -1.44 -14.29
C VAL A 323 8.28 -1.09 -13.70
N HIS A 324 7.37 -0.65 -14.56
CA HIS A 324 5.98 -0.37 -14.24
C HIS A 324 5.04 -1.31 -15.00
N ILE A 325 4.01 -1.77 -14.28
CA ILE A 325 2.79 -2.34 -14.86
C ILE A 325 1.72 -1.26 -14.69
N LEU A 326 1.23 -0.71 -15.80
CA LEU A 326 0.34 0.46 -15.78
C LEU A 326 -1.11 0.04 -15.96
N CYS A 327 -1.90 0.14 -14.89
CA CYS A 327 -3.35 -0.06 -14.95
C CYS A 327 -4.06 1.14 -15.60
N VAL A 328 -4.92 0.86 -16.57
CA VAL A 328 -5.70 1.87 -17.30
C VAL A 328 -7.18 1.52 -17.33
N ASN A 329 -8.06 2.52 -17.48
CA ASN A 329 -9.47 2.27 -17.75
C ASN A 329 -9.69 2.08 -19.26
N CYS A 330 -10.73 1.33 -19.60
CA CYS A 330 -11.16 1.16 -20.99
C CYS A 330 -11.59 2.48 -21.67
N PHE A 331 -11.89 3.53 -20.88
CA PHE A 331 -12.34 4.84 -21.35
C PHE A 331 -11.27 5.94 -21.21
N ASP A 332 -10.05 5.62 -20.74
CA ASP A 332 -8.99 6.61 -20.66
C ASP A 332 -8.57 7.07 -22.07
N SER A 333 -8.33 8.37 -22.22
CA SER A 333 -7.84 8.89 -23.51
C SER A 333 -6.42 8.40 -23.81
N GLU A 334 -6.15 8.06 -25.07
CA GLU A 334 -4.82 7.61 -25.50
C GLU A 334 -3.73 8.63 -25.17
N THR A 335 -4.03 9.92 -25.30
CA THR A 335 -3.13 11.01 -24.95
C THR A 335 -2.76 11.01 -23.46
N TYR A 336 -3.71 10.71 -22.58
CA TYR A 336 -3.46 10.65 -21.15
C TYR A 336 -2.61 9.42 -20.78
N ILE A 337 -2.91 8.27 -21.37
CA ILE A 337 -2.10 7.06 -21.22
C ILE A 337 -0.67 7.31 -21.72
N GLU A 338 -0.51 7.87 -22.93
CA GLU A 338 0.81 8.18 -23.51
C GLU A 338 1.63 9.11 -22.63
N ARG A 339 1.01 10.16 -22.09
CA ARG A 339 1.67 11.06 -21.13
C ARG A 339 2.07 10.34 -19.86
N THR A 340 1.21 9.45 -19.35
CA THR A 340 1.51 8.67 -18.15
C THR A 340 2.70 7.75 -18.38
N ILE A 341 2.73 7.01 -19.50
CA ILE A 341 3.85 6.16 -19.89
C ILE A 341 5.15 6.99 -19.94
N LYS A 342 5.15 8.08 -20.72
CA LYS A 342 6.33 8.94 -20.86
C LYS A 342 6.79 9.51 -19.53
N THR A 343 5.89 9.90 -18.63
CA THR A 343 6.28 10.40 -17.32
C THR A 343 6.92 9.29 -16.49
N LEU A 344 6.32 8.10 -16.43
CA LEU A 344 6.88 6.99 -15.66
C LEU A 344 8.29 6.61 -16.14
N GLU A 345 8.49 6.51 -17.45
CA GLU A 345 9.78 6.13 -18.02
C GLU A 345 10.84 7.23 -17.86
N ASN A 346 10.50 8.49 -18.17
CA ASN A 346 11.49 9.57 -18.16
C ASN A 346 11.78 10.13 -16.77
N GLN A 347 10.78 10.21 -15.88
CA GLN A 347 10.98 10.78 -14.54
C GLN A 347 11.70 9.82 -13.61
N TYR A 348 11.44 8.52 -13.73
CA TYR A 348 11.98 7.50 -12.82
C TYR A 348 13.09 6.65 -13.44
N GLU A 349 13.50 6.92 -14.68
CA GLU A 349 14.47 6.12 -15.45
C GLU A 349 14.06 4.63 -15.51
N SER A 350 12.78 4.39 -15.79
CA SER A 350 12.14 3.08 -15.73
C SER A 350 11.57 2.68 -17.09
N LYS A 351 10.98 1.48 -17.18
CA LYS A 351 10.21 1.03 -18.36
C LYS A 351 8.75 0.75 -17.99
N VAL A 352 7.79 1.15 -18.81
CA VAL A 352 6.44 0.58 -18.72
C VAL A 352 6.42 -0.74 -19.50
N LEU A 353 6.34 -1.86 -18.79
CA LEU A 353 6.40 -3.20 -19.40
C LEU A 353 5.13 -3.53 -20.18
N CYS A 354 3.98 -3.23 -19.58
CA CYS A 354 2.68 -3.54 -20.17
C CYS A 354 1.59 -2.63 -19.60
N LEU A 355 0.46 -2.61 -20.31
CA LEU A 355 -0.79 -2.04 -19.79
C LEU A 355 -1.70 -3.15 -19.27
N VAL A 356 -2.44 -2.85 -18.21
CA VAL A 356 -3.50 -3.72 -17.69
C VAL A 356 -4.82 -2.96 -17.72
N VAL A 357 -5.73 -3.36 -18.60
CA VAL A 357 -7.01 -2.70 -18.82
C VAL A 357 -8.02 -3.18 -17.79
N PHE A 358 -8.61 -2.26 -17.04
CA PHE A 358 -9.71 -2.56 -16.14
C PHE A 358 -11.00 -2.79 -16.95
N PRO A 359 -11.69 -3.94 -16.80
CA PRO A 359 -12.78 -4.36 -17.68
C PRO A 359 -14.11 -3.65 -17.45
N LEU A 360 -14.19 -2.69 -16.51
CA LEU A 360 -15.43 -1.97 -16.21
C LEU A 360 -15.45 -0.62 -16.92
N SER A 361 -16.52 -0.41 -17.67
CA SER A 361 -16.87 0.89 -18.25
C SER A 361 -17.98 1.55 -17.45
N MET A 362 -17.96 2.87 -17.40
CA MET A 362 -19.00 3.66 -16.76
C MET A 362 -20.10 3.96 -17.78
N CYS A 363 -21.31 3.48 -17.51
CA CYS A 363 -22.49 3.65 -18.34
C CYS A 363 -23.51 4.54 -17.63
N ILE A 364 -24.29 5.30 -18.39
CA ILE A 364 -25.41 6.08 -17.86
C ILE A 364 -26.69 5.30 -18.12
N ASP A 365 -27.45 5.01 -17.07
CA ASP A 365 -28.81 4.51 -17.21
C ASP A 365 -29.67 5.59 -17.88
N LYS A 366 -30.26 5.26 -19.03
CA LYS A 366 -31.01 6.23 -19.84
C LYS A 366 -32.32 6.69 -19.18
N ASN A 367 -32.87 5.90 -18.25
CA ASN A 367 -34.14 6.18 -17.60
C ASN A 367 -33.94 6.96 -16.29
N THR A 368 -32.91 6.61 -15.50
CA THR A 368 -32.65 7.26 -14.21
C THR A 368 -31.59 8.36 -14.29
N GLY A 369 -30.77 8.37 -15.34
CA GLY A 369 -29.59 9.24 -15.43
C GLY A 369 -28.45 8.82 -14.50
N GLU A 370 -28.59 7.69 -13.80
CA GLU A 370 -27.59 7.21 -12.85
C GLU A 370 -26.41 6.54 -13.56
N TYR A 371 -25.21 6.82 -13.09
CA TYR A 371 -24.00 6.14 -13.53
C TYR A 371 -23.92 4.75 -12.88
N HIS A 372 -23.73 3.72 -13.70
CA HIS A 372 -23.46 2.36 -13.24
C HIS A 372 -22.27 1.75 -13.98
N GLU A 373 -21.57 0.85 -13.31
CA GLU A 373 -20.46 0.10 -13.88
C GLU A 373 -20.99 -1.08 -14.71
N LYS A 374 -20.53 -1.19 -15.95
CA LYS A 374 -20.81 -2.32 -16.85
C LYS A 374 -19.50 -3.02 -17.19
N ARG A 375 -19.44 -4.34 -16.99
CA ARG A 375 -18.31 -5.13 -17.49
C ARG A 375 -18.40 -5.24 -19.02
N LEU A 376 -17.28 -4.98 -19.68
CA LEU A 376 -17.16 -5.16 -21.13
C LEU A 376 -17.27 -6.65 -21.49
N SER A 377 -17.86 -6.91 -22.65
CA SER A 377 -17.82 -8.24 -23.27
C SER A 377 -16.42 -8.58 -23.76
N VAL A 378 -16.14 -9.87 -23.95
CA VAL A 378 -14.85 -10.36 -24.48
C VAL A 378 -14.48 -9.67 -25.80
N TYR A 379 -15.46 -9.42 -26.67
CA TYR A 379 -15.27 -8.74 -27.94
C TYR A 379 -14.98 -7.23 -27.79
N GLU A 380 -15.70 -6.53 -26.91
CA GLU A 380 -15.40 -5.12 -26.62
C GLU A 380 -14.00 -4.98 -26.02
N MET A 381 -13.60 -5.91 -25.16
CA MET A 381 -12.29 -5.90 -24.53
C MET A 381 -11.16 -6.19 -25.53
N SER A 382 -11.33 -7.16 -26.43
CA SER A 382 -10.33 -7.49 -27.44
C SER A 382 -10.03 -6.30 -28.36
N ILE A 383 -11.06 -5.53 -28.75
CA ILE A 383 -10.88 -4.30 -29.55
C ILE A 383 -10.00 -3.28 -28.81
N ILE A 384 -10.22 -3.11 -27.49
CA ILE A 384 -9.46 -2.14 -26.69
C ILE A 384 -8.00 -2.58 -26.52
N ILE A 385 -7.79 -3.87 -26.26
CA ILE A 385 -6.46 -4.48 -26.17
C ILE A 385 -5.70 -4.25 -27.48
N GLU A 386 -6.24 -4.66 -28.63
CA GLU A 386 -5.60 -4.50 -29.94
C GLU A 386 -5.31 -3.03 -30.27
N LYS A 387 -6.25 -2.14 -29.92
CA LYS A 387 -6.09 -0.69 -30.11
C LYS A 387 -4.91 -0.16 -29.32
N PHE A 388 -4.80 -0.52 -28.04
CA PHE A 388 -3.73 -0.04 -27.17
C PHE A 388 -2.38 -0.67 -27.51
N GLU A 389 -2.33 -1.97 -27.83
CA GLU A 389 -1.10 -2.63 -28.31
C GLU A 389 -0.55 -1.93 -29.56
N LYS A 390 -1.41 -1.67 -30.54
CA LYS A 390 -1.02 -0.98 -31.78
C LYS A 390 -0.57 0.46 -31.52
N ARG A 391 -1.22 1.17 -30.60
CA ARG A 391 -0.91 2.58 -30.30
C ARG A 391 0.40 2.73 -29.54
N PHE A 392 0.63 1.90 -28.53
CA PHE A 392 1.72 2.08 -27.58
C PHE A 392 2.91 1.13 -27.82
N GLY A 393 2.74 0.07 -28.62
CA GLY A 393 3.81 -0.85 -28.94
C GLY A 393 4.29 -1.70 -27.75
N ILE A 394 3.45 -1.85 -26.72
CA ILE A 394 3.71 -2.65 -25.53
C ILE A 394 2.56 -3.66 -25.33
N PRO A 395 2.80 -4.81 -24.68
CA PRO A 395 1.77 -5.79 -24.36
C PRO A 395 0.62 -5.18 -23.56
N VAL A 396 -0.61 -5.65 -23.81
CA VAL A 396 -1.80 -5.21 -23.08
C VAL A 396 -2.61 -6.41 -22.60
N PHE A 397 -2.96 -6.41 -21.31
CA PHE A 397 -3.69 -7.50 -20.65
C PHE A 397 -5.02 -7.02 -20.08
N GLU A 398 -5.99 -7.91 -19.92
CA GLU A 398 -7.21 -7.65 -19.16
C GLU A 398 -6.98 -7.90 -17.67
N ASN A 399 -7.43 -6.98 -16.81
CA ASN A 399 -7.30 -7.16 -15.36
C ASN A 399 -8.18 -8.32 -14.87
N GLY A 400 -7.55 -9.27 -14.17
CA GLY A 400 -8.20 -10.45 -13.60
C GLY A 400 -8.24 -11.66 -14.55
N GLU A 401 -7.62 -11.55 -15.72
CA GLU A 401 -7.51 -12.62 -16.71
C GLU A 401 -6.03 -12.83 -17.08
N ASN A 402 -5.59 -14.09 -17.19
CA ASN A 402 -4.24 -14.48 -17.63
C ASN A 402 -3.07 -13.88 -16.82
N ASP A 403 -3.18 -13.76 -15.49
CA ASP A 403 -2.12 -13.22 -14.63
C ASP A 403 -0.77 -13.94 -14.84
N SER A 404 -0.78 -15.26 -15.09
CA SER A 404 0.44 -16.03 -15.37
C SER A 404 1.20 -15.57 -16.63
N LYS A 405 0.52 -15.07 -17.67
CA LYS A 405 1.19 -14.52 -18.87
C LYS A 405 1.91 -13.22 -18.54
N LEU A 406 1.29 -12.36 -17.74
CA LEU A 406 1.89 -11.13 -17.27
C LEU A 406 3.12 -11.42 -16.40
N VAL A 407 3.03 -12.43 -15.53
CA VAL A 407 4.17 -12.89 -14.70
C VAL A 407 5.32 -13.41 -15.56
N ASN A 408 5.05 -14.16 -16.62
CA ASN A 408 6.08 -14.61 -17.55
C ASN A 408 6.78 -13.44 -18.27
N GLU A 409 6.03 -12.44 -18.71
CA GLU A 409 6.59 -11.21 -19.31
C GLU A 409 7.50 -10.49 -18.31
N LEU A 410 7.06 -10.39 -17.04
CA LEU A 410 7.83 -9.79 -15.97
C LEU A 410 9.14 -10.54 -15.68
N ILE A 411 9.09 -11.86 -15.60
CA ILE A 411 10.28 -12.69 -15.38
C ILE A 411 11.24 -12.59 -16.57
N SER A 412 10.72 -12.62 -17.79
CA SER A 412 11.52 -12.49 -19.01
C SER A 412 12.24 -11.14 -19.11
N PHE A 413 11.70 -10.08 -18.52
CA PHE A 413 12.35 -8.77 -18.49
C PHE A 413 13.58 -8.72 -17.57
N PHE A 414 13.56 -9.46 -16.46
CA PHE A 414 14.64 -9.48 -15.46
C PHE A 414 15.62 -10.65 -15.59
N SER A 415 15.34 -11.61 -16.48
CA SER A 415 16.23 -12.72 -16.83
C SER A 415 17.20 -12.31 -17.92
#